data_AF-A0A0D6M0H1-F1
#
_entry.id   AF-A0A0D6M0H1-F1
#
_cell.length_a   1.000
_cell.length_b   1.000
_cell.length_c   1.000
_cell.angle_alpha   90.00
_cell.angle_beta   90.00
_cell.angle_gamma   90.00
#
_symmetry.space_group_name_H-M   'P 1'
#
loop_
_entity.id
_entity.type
_entity.pdbx_description
1 polymer ?
#
loop_
_entity_poly.entity_id
_entity_poly.type
_entity_poly.pdbx_seq_one_letter_code
_entity_poly.pdbx_strand_id
1 'polypeptide(L)'
;MWLLLTFPLLLQWMRISAEDALPVYWNVPSASCKKMGVNIPLNEFEIIHNKGDEFLGEKIVIFYEKKFGKCPYYKDYDPKQPINGGLPQNVPIDEHLAIVEKQINEAIPDENFNGVAVIDIEEWRPLTFFMRTFKKAIELRPKALWGLYDFPFCNAKAGDLEGDFECSNQAQRYNDE
;
A
#
# COMPACT_ATOMS: atom_id res chain seq x y z
N MET A 1 44.82 -24.80 28.92
CA MET A 1 44.30 -24.26 27.64
C MET A 1 43.05 -25.04 27.29
N TRP A 2 41.91 -24.62 27.86
CA TRP A 2 40.59 -25.21 27.66
C TRP A 2 39.75 -24.14 26.97
N LEU A 3 39.67 -24.19 25.65
CA LEU A 3 38.76 -23.40 24.84
C LEU A 3 38.39 -24.29 23.65
N LEU A 4 37.15 -24.14 23.17
CA LEU A 4 36.59 -24.73 21.94
C LEU A 4 35.80 -26.04 22.06
N LEU A 5 34.82 -26.14 22.96
CA LEU A 5 33.69 -27.07 22.76
C LEU A 5 32.36 -26.52 23.34
N THR A 6 31.96 -25.29 22.99
CA THR A 6 30.60 -24.79 23.30
C THR A 6 29.89 -24.14 22.11
N PHE A 7 30.37 -24.34 20.89
CA PHE A 7 29.86 -23.59 19.72
C PHE A 7 28.82 -24.26 18.78
N PRO A 8 28.34 -25.52 18.94
CA PRO A 8 27.29 -26.01 18.03
C PRO A 8 25.85 -25.85 18.55
N LEU A 9 25.61 -25.24 19.70
CA LEU A 9 24.25 -25.08 20.26
C LEU A 9 23.59 -23.71 20.00
N LEU A 10 24.34 -22.70 19.56
CA LEU A 10 23.79 -21.36 19.27
C LEU A 10 23.11 -21.26 17.88
N LEU A 11 23.40 -22.20 16.97
CA LEU A 11 22.81 -22.20 15.62
C LEU A 11 21.41 -22.83 15.55
N GLN A 12 20.91 -23.44 16.63
CA GLN A 12 19.60 -24.10 16.64
C GLN A 12 18.43 -23.16 17.01
N TRP A 13 18.73 -21.88 17.28
CA TRP A 13 17.76 -20.90 17.79
C TRP A 13 17.41 -19.76 16.82
N MET A 14 18.01 -19.70 15.63
CA MET A 14 17.47 -18.86 14.55
C MET A 14 16.41 -19.65 13.79
N ARG A 15 15.26 -19.87 14.44
CA ARG A 15 14.04 -20.11 13.67
C ARG A 15 13.63 -18.75 13.12
N ILE A 16 13.78 -18.57 11.81
CA ILE A 16 13.20 -17.44 11.09
C ILE A 16 11.69 -17.55 11.29
N SER A 17 11.06 -16.53 11.87
CA SER A 17 9.60 -16.49 12.01
C SER A 17 8.95 -16.44 10.63
N ALA A 18 7.74 -16.97 10.47
CA ALA A 18 6.97 -16.79 9.23
C ALA A 18 6.81 -15.30 8.89
N GLU A 19 6.66 -14.46 9.93
CA GLU A 19 6.59 -13.00 9.82
C GLU A 19 7.84 -12.38 9.16
N ASP A 20 9.02 -12.97 9.36
CA ASP A 20 10.29 -12.45 8.83
C ASP A 20 10.59 -12.94 7.41
N ALA A 21 10.01 -14.08 7.00
CA ALA A 21 10.24 -14.68 5.68
C ALA A 21 9.17 -14.29 4.65
N LEU A 22 7.89 -14.30 5.05
CA LEU A 22 6.75 -13.99 4.20
C LEU A 22 5.67 -13.27 5.04
N PRO A 23 5.82 -11.94 5.26
CA PRO A 23 4.90 -11.20 6.09
C PRO A 23 3.50 -11.15 5.46
N VAL A 24 2.48 -11.50 6.24
CA VAL A 24 1.07 -11.40 5.85
C VAL A 24 0.43 -10.24 6.62
N TYR A 25 -0.12 -9.27 5.89
CA TYR A 25 -0.76 -8.09 6.50
C TYR A 25 -2.29 -8.18 6.46
N TRP A 26 -2.93 -7.80 7.56
CA TRP A 26 -4.37 -7.64 7.64
C TRP A 26 -4.78 -6.21 7.28
N ASN A 27 -5.33 -6.02 6.09
CA ASN A 27 -5.89 -4.74 5.63
C ASN A 27 -7.40 -4.82 5.43
N VAL A 28 -8.11 -5.39 6.40
CA VAL A 28 -9.58 -5.52 6.40
C VAL A 28 -10.16 -4.59 7.47
N PRO A 29 -11.24 -3.82 7.20
CA PRO A 29 -11.82 -2.88 8.16
C PRO A 29 -12.65 -3.57 9.27
N SER A 30 -12.00 -4.46 10.03
CA SER A 30 -12.64 -5.35 11.01
C SER A 30 -12.75 -4.80 12.43
N ALA A 31 -12.30 -3.57 12.70
CA ALA A 31 -12.49 -2.91 14.00
C ALA A 31 -13.95 -2.90 14.47
N SER A 32 -14.91 -2.84 13.54
CA SER A 32 -16.35 -2.93 13.83
C SER A 32 -16.78 -4.30 14.36
N CYS A 33 -16.13 -5.38 13.92
CA CYS A 33 -16.43 -6.75 14.34
C CYS A 33 -16.20 -6.95 15.84
N LYS A 34 -15.11 -6.38 16.38
CA LYS A 34 -14.84 -6.38 17.82
C LYS A 34 -15.94 -5.71 18.62
N LYS A 35 -16.51 -4.60 18.12
CA LYS A 35 -17.65 -3.90 18.74
C LYS A 35 -18.92 -4.76 18.77
N MET A 36 -19.02 -5.73 17.88
CA MET A 36 -20.12 -6.71 17.81
C MET A 36 -19.82 -7.99 18.61
N GLY A 37 -18.70 -8.06 19.33
CA GLY A 37 -18.30 -9.25 20.09
C GLY A 37 -17.70 -10.37 19.24
N VAL A 38 -17.37 -10.11 17.96
CA VAL A 38 -16.69 -11.08 17.10
C VAL A 38 -15.18 -10.87 17.23
N ASN A 39 -14.48 -11.90 17.72
CA ASN A 39 -13.03 -11.91 17.82
C ASN A 39 -12.42 -12.63 16.62
N ILE A 40 -11.50 -11.96 15.91
CA ILE A 40 -10.74 -12.54 14.81
C ILE A 40 -9.35 -12.90 15.34
N PRO A 41 -8.95 -14.18 15.36
CA PRO A 41 -7.71 -14.62 16.02
C PRO A 41 -6.45 -14.38 15.17
N LEU A 42 -6.18 -13.12 14.78
CA LEU A 42 -5.06 -12.76 13.89
C LEU A 42 -3.68 -13.18 14.44
N ASN A 43 -3.50 -13.09 15.76
CA ASN A 43 -2.27 -13.51 16.44
C ASN A 43 -2.01 -15.02 16.36
N GLU A 44 -3.04 -15.85 16.31
CA GLU A 44 -2.88 -17.32 16.22
C GLU A 44 -2.29 -17.74 14.88
N PHE A 45 -2.40 -16.89 13.87
CA PHE A 45 -1.94 -17.13 12.50
C PHE A 45 -0.72 -16.28 12.11
N GLU A 46 -0.10 -15.58 13.07
CA GLU A 46 1.07 -14.72 12.80
C GLU A 46 0.78 -13.66 11.71
N ILE A 47 -0.47 -13.18 11.64
CA ILE A 47 -0.88 -12.13 10.70
C ILE A 47 -0.57 -10.77 11.31
N ILE A 48 0.26 -9.99 10.64
CA ILE A 48 0.60 -8.62 11.03
C ILE A 48 -0.62 -7.72 10.85
N HIS A 49 -1.03 -7.02 11.90
CA HIS A 49 -2.23 -6.19 11.89
C HIS A 49 -2.04 -4.95 12.77
N ASN A 50 -2.77 -3.89 12.43
CA ASN A 50 -2.80 -2.67 13.23
C ASN A 50 -3.40 -2.95 14.62
N LYS A 51 -2.92 -2.21 15.62
CA LYS A 51 -3.47 -2.27 16.97
C LYS A 51 -4.98 -2.05 16.96
N GLY A 52 -5.70 -2.94 17.63
CA GLY A 52 -7.17 -2.86 17.72
C GLY A 52 -7.91 -3.30 16.46
N ASP A 53 -7.22 -3.82 15.45
CA ASP A 53 -7.73 -4.09 14.09
C ASP A 53 -8.22 -2.82 13.38
N GLU A 54 -7.62 -1.67 13.74
CA GLU A 54 -7.89 -0.41 13.08
C GLU A 54 -7.49 -0.49 11.60
N PHE A 55 -8.29 0.15 10.75
CA PHE A 55 -8.06 0.07 9.30
C PHE A 55 -6.81 0.83 8.86
N LEU A 56 -6.49 1.92 9.55
CA LEU A 56 -5.27 2.70 9.39
C LEU A 56 -4.50 2.66 10.71
N GLY A 57 -3.23 2.27 10.70
CA GLY A 57 -2.46 2.15 11.93
C GLY A 57 -0.97 1.95 11.69
N GLU A 58 -0.28 1.43 12.70
CA GLU A 58 1.18 1.38 12.76
C GLU A 58 1.82 0.28 11.89
N LYS A 59 1.02 -0.63 11.31
CA LYS A 59 1.51 -1.71 10.46
C LYS A 59 1.20 -1.49 8.99
N ILE A 60 -0.01 -1.05 8.69
CA ILE A 60 -0.48 -0.82 7.33
C ILE A 60 -1.46 0.35 7.26
N VAL A 61 -1.33 1.16 6.21
CA VAL A 61 -2.25 2.24 5.87
C VAL A 61 -2.50 2.24 4.36
N ILE A 62 -3.72 2.59 3.96
CA ILE A 62 -4.11 2.73 2.55
C ILE A 62 -4.83 4.05 2.30
N PHE A 63 -4.47 4.71 1.21
CA PHE A 63 -5.04 5.98 0.77
C PHE A 63 -5.83 5.77 -0.52
N TYR A 64 -7.16 5.80 -0.41
CA TYR A 64 -8.06 5.65 -1.54
C TYR A 64 -8.19 6.93 -2.38
N GLU A 65 -8.08 6.80 -3.70
CA GLU A 65 -8.08 7.87 -4.70
C GLU A 65 -9.10 8.99 -4.43
N LYS A 66 -10.36 8.61 -4.25
CA LYS A 66 -11.49 9.56 -4.14
C LYS A 66 -11.43 10.42 -2.88
N LYS A 67 -10.54 10.08 -1.95
CA LYS A 67 -10.31 10.80 -0.69
C LYS A 67 -8.87 11.27 -0.54
N PHE A 68 -7.97 10.98 -1.48
CA PHE A 68 -6.54 11.28 -1.35
C PHE A 68 -6.11 12.42 -2.29
N GLY A 69 -5.62 13.52 -1.71
CA GLY A 69 -5.28 14.72 -2.45
C GLY A 69 -6.46 15.28 -3.25
N LYS A 70 -6.14 15.96 -4.35
CA LYS A 70 -7.08 16.33 -5.42
C LYS A 70 -6.97 15.40 -6.63
N CYS A 71 -7.12 14.08 -6.45
CA CYS A 71 -7.16 13.17 -7.60
C CYS A 71 -8.39 13.50 -8.47
N PRO A 72 -8.22 13.80 -9.76
CA PRO A 72 -9.34 14.11 -10.64
C PRO A 72 -9.98 12.84 -11.21
N TYR A 73 -11.27 12.88 -11.46
CA TYR A 73 -11.99 11.80 -12.12
C TYR A 73 -13.31 12.33 -12.67
N TYR A 74 -13.98 11.54 -13.51
CA TYR A 74 -15.34 11.83 -13.94
C TYR A 74 -16.31 11.00 -13.12
N LYS A 75 -17.20 11.67 -12.38
CA LYS A 75 -18.20 10.97 -11.58
C LYS A 75 -19.10 10.15 -12.51
N ASP A 76 -19.30 8.88 -12.18
CA ASP A 76 -20.09 7.93 -12.95
C ASP A 76 -19.64 7.83 -14.43
N TYR A 77 -18.36 8.12 -14.71
CA TYR A 77 -17.78 8.20 -16.05
C TYR A 77 -18.48 9.20 -16.99
N ASP A 78 -19.20 10.20 -16.45
CA ASP A 78 -19.86 11.24 -17.21
C ASP A 78 -18.90 12.44 -17.45
N PRO A 79 -18.52 12.74 -18.70
CA PRO A 79 -17.67 13.89 -19.02
C PRO A 79 -18.22 15.25 -18.56
N LYS A 80 -19.51 15.34 -18.25
CA LYS A 80 -20.17 16.55 -17.73
C LYS A 80 -20.04 16.70 -16.22
N GLN A 81 -19.50 15.71 -15.52
CA GLN A 81 -19.35 15.70 -14.06
C GLN A 81 -17.87 15.56 -13.65
N PRO A 82 -16.99 16.52 -14.01
CA PRO A 82 -15.59 16.48 -13.61
C PRO A 82 -15.44 16.77 -12.11
N ILE A 83 -14.80 15.85 -11.40
CA ILE A 83 -14.31 16.07 -10.03
C ILE A 83 -12.84 16.47 -10.12
N ASN A 84 -12.46 17.54 -9.40
CA ASN A 84 -11.13 18.17 -9.48
C ASN A 84 -10.70 18.47 -10.93
N GLY A 85 -11.63 18.83 -11.83
CA GLY A 85 -11.30 19.12 -13.23
C GLY A 85 -11.17 17.89 -14.14
N GLY A 86 -11.45 16.68 -13.64
CA GLY A 86 -11.64 15.45 -14.43
C GLY A 86 -10.37 14.79 -14.96
N LEU A 87 -9.34 15.57 -15.29
CA LEU A 87 -8.06 15.08 -15.81
C LEU A 87 -6.87 15.68 -15.04
N PRO A 88 -5.76 14.95 -14.88
CA PRO A 88 -4.59 15.41 -14.13
C PRO A 88 -3.97 16.74 -14.60
N GLN A 89 -3.98 17.03 -15.89
CA GLN A 89 -3.50 18.32 -16.41
C GLN A 89 -4.35 19.53 -16.02
N ASN A 90 -5.59 19.30 -15.55
CA ASN A 90 -6.50 20.34 -15.11
C ASN A 90 -6.40 20.61 -13.59
N VAL A 91 -5.55 19.88 -12.87
CA VAL A 91 -5.35 20.03 -11.43
C VAL A 91 -4.08 20.83 -11.16
N PRO A 92 -4.16 21.96 -10.44
CA PRO A 92 -3.00 22.61 -9.87
C PRO A 92 -2.29 21.65 -8.91
N ILE A 93 -1.13 21.15 -9.34
CA ILE A 93 -0.39 20.10 -8.64
C ILE A 93 0.03 20.50 -7.23
N ASP A 94 0.34 21.77 -6.98
CA ASP A 94 0.75 22.22 -5.64
C ASP A 94 -0.43 22.19 -4.65
N GLU A 95 -1.66 22.44 -5.11
CA GLU A 95 -2.87 22.28 -4.29
C GLU A 95 -3.16 20.82 -3.98
N HIS A 96 -2.94 19.92 -4.95
CA HIS A 96 -3.03 18.48 -4.72
C HIS A 96 -2.03 18.04 -3.64
N LEU A 97 -0.75 18.43 -3.78
CA LEU A 97 0.31 18.03 -2.86
C LEU A 97 0.12 18.58 -1.45
N ALA A 98 -0.42 19.79 -1.30
CA ALA A 98 -0.75 20.35 0.01
C ALA A 98 -1.81 19.51 0.76
N ILE A 99 -2.81 18.98 0.04
CA ILE A 99 -3.82 18.09 0.64
C ILE A 99 -3.22 16.72 0.95
N VAL A 100 -2.39 16.17 0.06
CA VAL A 100 -1.66 14.91 0.29
C VAL A 100 -0.83 14.99 1.56
N GLU A 101 -0.05 16.06 1.73
CA GLU A 101 0.78 16.27 2.91
C GLU A 101 -0.05 16.29 4.19
N LYS A 102 -1.15 17.07 4.20
CA LYS A 102 -2.08 17.11 5.33
C LYS A 102 -2.61 15.71 5.66
N GLN A 103 -3.07 14.96 4.67
CA GLN A 103 -3.70 13.66 4.87
C GLN A 103 -2.71 12.59 5.32
N ILE A 104 -1.47 12.60 4.82
CA ILE A 104 -0.41 11.73 5.30
C ILE A 104 -0.08 12.05 6.75
N ASN A 105 0.01 13.32 7.12
CA ASN A 105 0.25 13.73 8.51
C ASN A 105 -0.88 13.33 9.47
N GLU A 106 -2.14 13.36 9.00
CA GLU A 106 -3.29 12.91 9.79
C GLU A 106 -3.34 11.38 9.94
N ALA A 107 -3.12 10.63 8.84
CA ALA A 107 -3.23 9.18 8.83
C ALA A 107 -2.00 8.46 9.41
N ILE A 108 -0.81 9.06 9.27
CA ILE A 108 0.46 8.51 9.73
C ILE A 108 1.17 9.56 10.61
N PRO A 109 0.73 9.84 11.84
CA PRO A 109 1.33 10.90 12.66
C PRO A 109 2.81 10.67 13.00
N ASP A 110 3.25 9.41 13.04
CA ASP A 110 4.66 9.06 13.29
C ASP A 110 5.50 9.26 12.02
N GLU A 111 6.42 10.24 12.06
CA GLU A 111 7.39 10.50 10.98
C GLU A 111 8.37 9.33 10.77
N ASN A 112 8.54 8.47 11.78
CA ASN A 112 9.39 7.28 11.71
C ASN A 112 8.65 6.01 11.29
N PHE A 113 7.38 6.13 10.87
CA PHE A 113 6.57 5.00 10.42
C PHE A 113 7.34 4.13 9.42
N ASN A 114 7.41 2.83 9.73
CA ASN A 114 8.13 1.82 8.96
C ASN A 114 7.24 0.66 8.52
N GLY A 115 5.91 0.84 8.59
CA GLY A 115 4.94 -0.09 8.06
C GLY A 115 4.73 0.06 6.55
N VAL A 116 3.74 -0.67 6.04
CA VAL A 116 3.33 -0.61 4.62
C VAL A 116 2.38 0.56 4.40
N ALA A 117 2.64 1.38 3.38
CA ALA A 117 1.77 2.48 3.01
C ALA A 117 1.37 2.38 1.53
N VAL A 118 0.08 2.23 1.27
CA VAL A 118 -0.47 1.98 -0.06
C VAL A 118 -1.18 3.21 -0.56
N ILE A 119 -0.83 3.68 -1.76
CA ILE A 119 -1.62 4.69 -2.49
C ILE A 119 -2.41 3.95 -3.56
N ASP A 120 -3.73 4.09 -3.49
CA ASP A 120 -4.67 3.37 -4.35
C ASP A 120 -5.34 4.36 -5.30
N ILE A 121 -4.75 4.51 -6.50
CA ILE A 121 -5.23 5.39 -7.56
C ILE A 121 -5.45 4.58 -8.84
N GLU A 122 -6.70 4.52 -9.31
CA GLU A 122 -7.14 3.53 -10.30
C GLU A 122 -7.81 4.16 -11.53
N GLU A 123 -8.35 5.38 -11.45
CA GLU A 123 -9.14 5.96 -12.55
C GLU A 123 -8.28 6.33 -13.77
N TRP A 124 -6.96 6.51 -13.62
CA TRP A 124 -6.05 6.92 -14.71
C TRP A 124 -4.59 6.54 -14.44
N ARG A 125 -3.71 6.63 -15.46
CA ARG A 125 -2.28 6.29 -15.37
C ARG A 125 -1.24 7.28 -16.00
N PRO A 126 -1.24 8.60 -15.70
CA PRO A 126 -0.17 9.52 -16.03
C PRO A 126 0.95 9.49 -15.00
N LEU A 127 2.14 9.14 -15.47
CA LEU A 127 3.34 8.96 -14.66
C LEU A 127 3.71 10.21 -13.84
N THR A 128 3.62 11.43 -14.40
CA THR A 128 4.13 12.63 -13.72
C THR A 128 3.35 13.00 -12.45
N PHE A 129 2.03 12.91 -12.46
CA PHE A 129 1.20 13.27 -11.31
C PHE A 129 1.43 12.28 -10.16
N PHE A 130 1.50 10.99 -10.48
CA PHE A 130 1.87 9.95 -9.52
C PHE A 130 3.25 10.14 -8.96
N MET A 131 4.26 10.35 -9.79
CA MET A 131 5.63 10.49 -9.34
C MET A 131 5.81 11.67 -8.38
N ARG A 132 5.12 12.80 -8.61
CA ARG A 132 5.14 13.93 -7.68
C ARG A 132 4.44 13.62 -6.35
N THR A 133 3.32 12.91 -6.40
CA THR A 133 2.58 12.47 -5.21
C THR A 133 3.40 11.48 -4.38
N PHE A 134 3.97 10.48 -5.04
CA PHE A 134 4.78 9.43 -4.44
C PHE A 134 6.07 10.01 -3.84
N LYS A 135 6.73 10.93 -4.55
CA LYS A 135 7.89 11.66 -4.03
C LYS A 135 7.54 12.43 -2.75
N LYS A 136 6.41 13.15 -2.72
CA LYS A 136 5.95 13.85 -1.51
C LYS A 136 5.69 12.87 -0.36
N ALA A 137 5.08 11.72 -0.63
CA ALA A 137 4.82 10.70 0.38
C ALA A 137 6.12 10.13 0.99
N ILE A 138 7.11 9.81 0.16
CA ILE A 138 8.44 9.37 0.59
C ILE A 138 9.16 10.45 1.39
N GLU A 139 9.12 11.72 0.92
CA GLU A 139 9.72 12.85 1.66
C GLU A 139 9.15 12.97 3.07
N LEU A 140 7.85 12.76 3.23
CA LEU A 140 7.17 12.85 4.53
C LEU A 140 7.41 11.63 5.42
N ARG A 141 7.43 10.42 4.84
CA ARG A 141 7.61 9.16 5.58
C ARG A 141 8.70 8.31 4.91
N PRO A 142 9.98 8.66 5.10
CA PRO A 142 11.09 8.04 4.37
C PRO A 142 11.40 6.59 4.79
N LYS A 143 10.87 6.16 5.95
CA LYS A 143 11.05 4.79 6.46
C LYS A 143 9.90 3.85 6.07
N ALA A 144 8.81 4.39 5.54
CA ALA A 144 7.64 3.61 5.18
C ALA A 144 7.91 2.80 3.91
N LEU A 145 7.30 1.63 3.82
CA LEU A 145 7.29 0.83 2.60
C LEU A 145 6.14 1.31 1.71
N TRP A 146 6.40 2.36 0.93
CA TRP A 146 5.41 2.92 0.00
C TRP A 146 5.21 2.02 -1.23
N GLY A 147 3.96 1.84 -1.64
CA GLY A 147 3.59 1.14 -2.87
C GLY A 147 2.35 1.76 -3.53
N LEU A 148 2.23 1.56 -4.84
CA LEU A 148 1.01 1.85 -5.59
C LEU A 148 0.22 0.55 -5.74
N TYR A 149 -1.06 0.59 -5.43
CA TYR A 149 -1.96 -0.55 -5.69
C TYR A 149 -2.02 -0.85 -7.19
N ASP A 150 -2.09 -2.12 -7.56
CA ASP A 150 -2.20 -2.62 -8.95
C ASP A 150 -0.97 -2.36 -9.87
N PHE A 151 0.16 -1.88 -9.33
CA PHE A 151 1.41 -1.71 -10.09
C PHE A 151 2.51 -2.71 -9.68
N PRO A 152 3.26 -3.30 -10.64
CA PRO A 152 3.09 -3.18 -12.09
C PRO A 152 1.85 -3.93 -12.61
N PHE A 153 1.21 -3.38 -13.64
CA PHE A 153 0.06 -4.03 -14.27
C PHE A 153 0.52 -5.18 -15.18
N CYS A 154 -0.19 -6.30 -15.17
CA CYS A 154 0.15 -7.49 -15.96
C CYS A 154 -0.78 -7.69 -17.16
N ASN A 155 -2.04 -8.04 -16.92
CA ASN A 155 -3.17 -7.88 -17.82
C ASN A 155 -4.46 -8.14 -17.01
N ALA A 156 -5.61 -7.64 -17.44
CA ALA A 156 -6.85 -7.71 -16.67
C ALA A 156 -7.51 -9.11 -16.66
N LYS A 157 -6.99 -10.07 -17.43
CA LYS A 157 -7.58 -11.39 -17.66
C LYS A 157 -6.60 -12.54 -17.37
N ALA A 158 -5.50 -12.26 -16.66
CA ALA A 158 -4.47 -13.26 -16.42
C ALA A 158 -5.08 -14.38 -15.58
N GLY A 159 -4.96 -15.61 -16.06
CA GLY A 159 -5.56 -16.79 -15.45
C GLY A 159 -7.03 -17.03 -15.79
N ASP A 160 -7.68 -16.19 -16.60
CA ASP A 160 -9.07 -16.42 -17.06
C ASP A 160 -9.17 -17.63 -17.99
N LEU A 161 -8.11 -17.89 -18.77
CA LEU A 161 -7.99 -19.01 -19.69
C LEU A 161 -6.95 -20.00 -19.18
N GLU A 162 -7.20 -21.28 -19.42
CA GLU A 162 -6.25 -22.34 -19.09
C GLU A 162 -4.91 -22.10 -19.83
N GLY A 163 -3.83 -21.93 -19.06
CA GLY A 163 -2.49 -21.66 -19.61
C GLY A 163 -2.12 -20.17 -19.73
N ASP A 164 -3.03 -19.24 -19.44
CA ASP A 164 -2.76 -17.79 -19.51
C ASP A 164 -2.16 -17.26 -18.21
N PHE A 165 -0.90 -17.61 -17.93
CA PHE A 165 -0.20 -17.20 -16.70
C PHE A 165 0.87 -16.12 -16.94
N GLU A 166 0.96 -15.58 -18.16
CA GLU A 166 1.98 -14.62 -18.54
C GLU A 166 1.37 -13.21 -18.73
N CYS A 167 2.14 -12.19 -18.37
CA CYS A 167 1.76 -10.82 -18.66
C CYS A 167 1.79 -10.55 -20.17
N SER A 168 0.87 -9.73 -20.65
CA SER A 168 0.86 -9.40 -22.08
C SER A 168 2.15 -8.67 -22.49
N ASN A 169 2.65 -8.90 -23.70
CA ASN A 169 3.81 -8.19 -24.23
C ASN A 169 3.65 -6.66 -24.18
N GLN A 170 2.41 -6.18 -24.30
CA GLN A 170 2.11 -4.74 -24.20
C GLN A 170 2.32 -4.22 -22.77
N ALA A 171 1.84 -4.94 -21.77
CA ALA A 171 2.02 -4.54 -20.38
C ALA A 171 3.49 -4.63 -19.95
N GLN A 172 4.21 -5.68 -20.37
CA GLN A 172 5.65 -5.79 -20.12
C GLN A 172 6.39 -4.54 -20.65
N ARG A 173 6.15 -4.17 -21.92
CA ARG A 173 6.74 -2.94 -22.50
C ARG A 173 6.35 -1.67 -21.76
N TYR A 174 5.09 -1.55 -21.36
CA TYR A 174 4.64 -0.38 -20.59
C TYR A 174 5.32 -0.28 -19.22
N ASN A 175 5.65 -1.42 -18.59
CA ASN A 175 6.33 -1.44 -17.29
C ASN A 175 7.86 -1.22 -17.41
N ASP A 176 8.44 -1.45 -18.59
CA ASP A 176 9.87 -1.27 -18.87
C ASP A 176 10.24 0.18 -19.26
N GLU A 177 9.25 1.01 -19.62
CA GLU A 177 9.39 2.44 -20.00
C GLU A 177 9.31 3.39 -18.79
#